data_AF-A0A756THX1-F1
#
_entry.id   AF-A0A756THX1-F1
#
_cell.length_a   1.000
_cell.length_b   1.000
_cell.length_c   1.000
_cell.angle_alpha   90.00
_cell.angle_beta   90.00
_cell.angle_gamma   90.00
#
_symmetry.space_group_name_H-M   'P 1'
#
loop_
_entity.id
_entity.type
_entity.pdbx_description
1 polymer ?
#
loop_
_entity_poly.entity_id
_entity_poly.type
_entity_poly.pdbx_seq_one_letter_code
_entity_poly.pdbx_strand_id
1 'polypeptide(L)'
;MTELEQLQASAEQAAALLKAMSHPKRLLILCMLCGSPKTSAGELARMREEGLIDSQRDAQRIHYFIKNEAVNTIIATLKNLYCP
;
A
#
# COMPACT_ATOMS: atom_id res chain seq x y z
N MET A 1 11.61 13.57 27.36
CA MET A 1 11.87 12.94 26.04
C MET A 1 12.73 13.91 25.25
N THR A 2 13.95 13.51 24.92
CA THR A 2 14.91 14.33 24.17
C THR A 2 14.57 14.33 22.67
N GLU A 3 15.13 15.28 21.92
CA GLU A 3 14.97 15.35 20.45
C GLU A 3 15.49 14.08 19.76
N LEU A 4 16.60 13.54 20.24
CA LEU A 4 17.17 12.29 19.73
C LEU A 4 16.23 11.09 19.97
N GLU A 5 15.62 11.01 21.15
CA GLU A 5 14.65 9.95 21.48
C GLU A 5 13.40 10.03 20.58
N GLN A 6 12.92 11.23 20.28
CA GLN A 6 11.79 11.45 19.35
C GLN A 6 12.14 11.02 17.92
N LEU A 7 13.34 11.39 17.45
CA LEU A 7 13.81 11.02 16.13
C LEU A 7 14.00 9.51 16.00
N GLN A 8 14.56 8.87 17.03
CA GLN A 8 14.75 7.41 17.05
C GLN A 8 13.42 6.67 17.00
N ALA A 9 12.44 7.08 17.81
CA ALA A 9 11.10 6.48 17.77
C ALA A 9 10.42 6.65 16.39
N SER A 10 10.59 7.82 15.77
CA SER A 10 10.07 8.08 14.42
C SER A 10 10.76 7.20 13.36
N ALA A 11 12.07 7.01 13.47
CA ALA A 11 12.84 6.15 12.57
C ALA A 11 12.40 4.68 12.67
N GLU A 12 12.14 4.18 13.88
CA GLU A 12 11.61 2.82 14.09
C GLU A 12 10.23 2.64 13.45
N GLN A 13 9.33 3.60 13.63
CA GLN A 13 8.00 3.58 13.01
C GLN A 13 8.09 3.62 11.47
N ALA A 14 8.93 4.49 10.92
CA ALA A 14 9.14 4.59 9.48
C ALA A 14 9.74 3.30 8.89
N ALA A 15 10.75 2.73 9.54
CA ALA A 15 11.38 1.48 9.12
C ALA A 15 10.39 0.31 9.13
N ALA A 16 9.55 0.21 10.17
CA ALA A 16 8.50 -0.81 10.25
C ALA A 16 7.50 -0.68 9.09
N LEU A 17 7.08 0.54 8.77
CA LEU A 17 6.17 0.81 7.65
C LEU A 17 6.81 0.43 6.31
N LEU A 18 8.04 0.88 6.06
CA LEU A 18 8.77 0.55 4.83
C LEU A 18 8.96 -0.97 4.69
N LYS A 19 9.29 -1.67 5.79
CA LYS A 19 9.42 -3.13 5.80
C LYS A 19 8.12 -3.83 5.44
N ALA A 20 6.97 -3.32 5.91
CA ALA A 20 5.67 -3.86 5.55
C ALA A 20 5.36 -3.70 4.04
N MET A 21 5.84 -2.60 3.43
CA MET A 21 5.61 -2.26 2.02
C MET A 21 6.61 -2.90 1.06
N SER A 22 7.85 -3.19 1.48
CA SER A 22 9.00 -3.51 0.60
C SER A 22 8.93 -4.83 -0.16
N HIS A 23 7.77 -5.50 -0.22
CA HIS A 23 7.58 -6.71 -1.01
C HIS A 23 7.07 -6.34 -2.42
N PRO A 24 7.67 -6.85 -3.52
CA PRO A 24 7.32 -6.43 -4.88
C PRO A 24 5.83 -6.52 -5.21
N LYS A 25 5.17 -7.65 -4.85
CA LYS A 25 3.73 -7.83 -5.06
C LYS A 25 2.90 -6.81 -4.25
N ARG A 26 3.33 -6.46 -3.03
CA ARG A 26 2.64 -5.46 -2.19
C ARG A 26 2.75 -4.07 -2.79
N LEU A 27 3.94 -3.68 -3.27
CA LEU A 27 4.13 -2.41 -3.97
C LEU A 27 3.23 -2.33 -5.21
N LEU A 28 3.13 -3.40 -6.00
CA LEU A 28 2.24 -3.43 -7.17
C LEU A 28 0.78 -3.14 -6.79
N ILE A 29 0.26 -3.85 -5.79
CA ILE A 29 -1.12 -3.65 -5.28
C ILE A 29 -1.30 -2.22 -4.80
N LEU A 30 -0.37 -1.72 -3.98
CA LEU A 30 -0.43 -0.37 -3.45
C LEU A 30 -0.38 0.68 -4.56
N CYS A 31 0.44 0.49 -5.60
CA CYS A 31 0.50 1.39 -6.77
C CYS A 31 -0.80 1.44 -7.56
N MET A 32 -1.53 0.32 -7.66
CA MET A 32 -2.84 0.27 -8.32
C MET A 32 -3.96 0.90 -7.49
N LEU A 33 -3.88 0.79 -6.16
CA LEU A 33 -4.84 1.43 -5.25
C LEU A 33 -4.57 2.94 -5.09
N CYS A 34 -3.31 3.37 -5.22
CA CYS A 34 -2.90 4.77 -5.11
C CYS A 34 -3.33 5.58 -6.35
N GLY A 35 -4.30 6.49 -6.17
CA GLY A 35 -4.82 7.39 -7.21
C GLY A 35 -6.17 6.97 -7.82
N SER A 36 -6.62 5.75 -7.53
CA SER A 36 -7.92 5.24 -7.96
C SER A 36 -8.67 4.68 -6.75
N PRO A 37 -9.54 5.45 -6.06
CA PRO A 37 -10.41 4.91 -5.01
C PRO A 37 -11.43 3.86 -5.51
N LYS A 38 -11.33 3.46 -6.78
CA LYS A 38 -12.23 2.53 -7.48
C LYS A 38 -11.47 1.58 -8.41
N THR A 39 -10.30 1.06 -8.01
CA THR A 39 -9.71 -0.08 -8.72
C THR A 39 -10.76 -1.17 -8.81
N SER A 40 -11.18 -1.49 -10.04
CA SER A 40 -12.33 -2.35 -10.26
C SER A 40 -12.01 -3.75 -9.73
N ALA A 41 -13.00 -4.41 -9.13
CA ALA A 41 -12.84 -5.76 -8.58
C ALA A 41 -12.25 -6.78 -9.59
N GLY A 42 -12.31 -6.50 -10.90
CA GLY A 42 -11.74 -7.35 -11.95
C GLY A 42 -10.20 -7.39 -11.99
N GLU A 43 -9.52 -6.24 -11.82
CA GLU A 43 -8.05 -6.22 -11.79
C GLU A 43 -7.51 -6.92 -10.54
N LEU A 44 -8.18 -6.71 -9.40
CA LEU A 44 -7.85 -7.38 -8.15
C LEU A 44 -8.20 -8.87 -8.19
N ALA A 45 -9.26 -9.28 -8.91
CA ALA A 45 -9.58 -10.69 -9.14
C ALA A 45 -8.47 -11.41 -9.92
N ARG A 46 -7.93 -10.78 -10.98
CA ARG A 46 -6.79 -11.36 -11.73
C ARG A 46 -5.57 -11.53 -10.84
N MET A 47 -5.28 -10.54 -10.00
CA MET A 47 -4.18 -10.63 -9.03
C MET A 47 -4.40 -11.72 -7.97
N ARG A 48 -5.65 -11.97 -7.57
CA ARG A 48 -5.99 -13.08 -6.68
C ARG A 48 -5.77 -14.42 -7.36
N GLU A 49 -6.19 -14.57 -8.62
CA GLU A 49 -5.92 -15.79 -9.41
C GLU A 49 -4.42 -16.05 -9.57
N GLU A 50 -3.61 -15.00 -9.69
CA GLU A 50 -2.15 -15.05 -9.70
C GLU A 50 -1.51 -15.26 -8.31
N GLY A 51 -2.31 -15.45 -7.25
CA GLY A 51 -1.85 -15.66 -5.88
C GLY A 51 -1.13 -14.45 -5.27
N LEU A 52 -1.46 -13.24 -5.72
CA LEU A 52 -0.83 -11.99 -5.26
C LEU A 52 -1.54 -11.37 -4.06
N ILE A 53 -2.85 -11.63 -3.87
CA ILE A 53 -3.68 -11.08 -2.79
C ILE A 53 -4.71 -12.08 -2.25
N ASP A 54 -5.20 -11.81 -1.04
CA ASP A 54 -6.32 -12.52 -0.40
C ASP A 54 -7.57 -11.62 -0.34
N SER A 55 -8.78 -12.19 -0.23
CA SER A 55 -10.05 -11.46 -0.33
C SER A 55 -11.12 -11.96 0.62
N GLN A 56 -11.80 -11.04 1.32
CA GLN A 56 -13.00 -11.34 2.09
C GLN A 56 -14.23 -10.66 1.44
N ARG A 57 -15.28 -11.45 1.21
CA ARG A 57 -16.49 -11.06 0.49
C ARG A 57 -17.49 -10.35 1.41
N ASP A 58 -18.14 -9.30 0.88
CA ASP A 58 -19.43 -8.83 1.38
C ASP A 58 -20.38 -8.48 0.21
N ALA A 59 -21.68 -8.58 0.45
CA ALA A 59 -22.76 -9.09 -0.42
C ALA A 59 -22.93 -8.57 -1.87
N GLN A 60 -22.17 -7.60 -2.39
CA GLN A 60 -22.30 -7.19 -3.80
C GLN A 60 -21.04 -6.62 -4.50
N ARG A 61 -20.00 -6.16 -3.80
CA ARG A 61 -18.71 -5.72 -4.40
C ARG A 61 -17.66 -5.47 -3.30
N ILE A 62 -16.44 -5.99 -3.46
CA ILE A 62 -15.31 -5.69 -2.55
C ILE A 62 -14.58 -4.46 -3.09
N HIS A 63 -14.51 -3.40 -2.29
CA HIS A 63 -13.71 -2.21 -2.57
C HIS A 63 -12.47 -2.22 -1.69
N TYR A 64 -11.30 -2.06 -2.29
CA TYR A 64 -10.03 -1.98 -1.57
C TYR A 64 -9.52 -0.54 -1.61
N PHE A 65 -8.97 -0.07 -0.49
CA PHE A 65 -8.41 1.27 -0.38
C PHE A 65 -7.23 1.30 0.60
N ILE A 66 -6.32 2.25 0.42
CA ILE A 66 -5.20 2.50 1.33
C ILE A 66 -5.70 3.42 2.45
N LYS A 67 -5.82 2.88 3.67
CA LYS A 67 -6.26 3.65 4.85
C LYS A 67 -5.16 4.56 5.43
N ASN A 68 -3.89 4.16 5.32
CA ASN A 68 -2.78 4.89 5.92
C ASN A 68 -2.29 5.99 4.95
N GLU A 69 -2.40 7.26 5.35
CA GLU A 69 -1.98 8.40 4.53
C GLU A 69 -0.48 8.39 4.20
N ALA A 70 0.38 7.96 5.13
CA ALA A 70 1.82 7.85 4.86
C ALA A 70 2.12 6.85 3.73
N VAL A 71 1.34 5.76 3.65
CA VAL A 71 1.46 4.79 2.55
C VAL A 71 1.06 5.43 1.22
N ASN A 72 -0.03 6.21 1.19
CA ASN A 72 -0.42 6.94 -0.02
C ASN A 72 0.69 7.89 -0.49
N THR A 73 1.25 8.67 0.43
CA THR A 73 2.33 9.62 0.11
C THR A 73 3.58 8.92 -0.41
N ILE A 74 4.03 7.85 0.26
CA ILE A 74 5.22 7.10 -0.18
C ILE A 74 4.99 6.47 -1.56
N ILE A 75 3.83 5.84 -1.78
CA ILE A 75 3.53 5.19 -3.06
C ILE A 75 3.38 6.22 -4.18
N ALA A 76 2.76 7.38 -3.92
CA ALA A 76 2.70 8.47 -4.89
C ALA A 76 4.11 8.92 -5.31
N THR A 77 5.02 9.09 -4.36
CA THR A 77 6.44 9.39 -4.64
C THR A 77 7.11 8.29 -5.45
N LEU A 78 6.91 7.02 -5.08
CA LEU A 78 7.50 5.89 -5.83
C LEU A 78 6.93 5.79 -7.26
N LYS A 79 5.64 6.06 -7.46
CA LYS A 79 5.04 6.14 -8.81
C LYS A 79 5.70 7.23 -9.64
N ASN A 80 5.88 8.42 -9.07
CA ASN A 80 6.53 9.53 -9.76
C ASN A 80 7.99 9.24 -10.15
N LEU A 81 8.69 8.38 -9.40
CA LEU A 81 10.10 8.05 -9.63
C LEU A 81 10.30 6.87 -10.61
N TYR A 82 9.41 5.88 -10.60
CA TYR A 82 9.65 4.59 -11.24
C TYR A 82 8.57 4.14 -12.22
N CYS A 83 7.38 4.75 -12.22
CA CYS A 83 6.32 4.39 -13.16
C CYS A 83 6.37 5.32 -14.39
N PRO A 84 6.25 4.77 -15.61
CA PRO A 84 6.15 5.56 -16.84
C PRO A 84 4.81 6.29 -16.97
#